data_AF-A0A951ARB6-F1
#
_entry.id   AF-A0A951ARB6-F1
#
_cell.length_a   1.000
_cell.length_b   1.000
_cell.length_c   1.000
_cell.angle_alpha   90.00
_cell.angle_beta   90.00
_cell.angle_gamma   90.00
#
_symmetry.space_group_name_H-M   'P 1'
#
loop_
_entity.id
_entity.type
_entity.pdbx_description
1 polymer ?
#
loop_
_entity_poly.entity_id
_entity_poly.type
_entity_poly.pdbx_seq_one_letter_code
_entity_poly.pdbx_strand_id
1 'polypeptide(L)'
;MPEFGWGTRLLHSTGQHHKGVHHNGAFLQLPGTVDIDIPVPGTDFTPGPLRRAQPLADAQVLAAHGRPVLRLHLRDRPAGLVALMHAVQELG
;
A
#
# COMPACT_ATOMS: atom_id res chain seq x y z
N MET A 1 -4.45 7.76 16.33
CA MET A 1 -5.35 8.14 15.21
C MET A 1 -4.81 7.44 13.97
N PRO A 2 -5.60 6.67 13.20
CA PRO A 2 -5.08 6.05 11.99
C PRO A 2 -4.75 7.14 10.96
N GLU A 3 -3.48 7.22 10.55
CA GLU A 3 -3.05 8.13 9.49
C GLU A 3 -3.27 7.46 8.14
N PHE A 4 -3.99 8.15 7.27
CA PHE A 4 -4.36 7.66 5.96
C PHE A 4 -3.53 8.37 4.90
N GLY A 5 -2.63 7.61 4.24
CA GLY A 5 -1.78 8.11 3.17
C GLY A 5 -2.18 7.52 1.83
N TRP A 6 -2.40 8.37 0.83
CA TRP A 6 -2.61 7.94 -0.56
C TRP A 6 -1.28 7.97 -1.33
N GLY A 7 -0.90 6.84 -1.94
CA GLY A 7 0.06 6.81 -3.05
C GLY A 7 1.16 5.73 -2.97
N THR A 8 1.94 5.60 -4.05
CA THR A 8 3.23 4.86 -4.15
C THR A 8 4.37 5.50 -3.33
N ARG A 9 4.03 6.40 -2.39
CA ARG A 9 4.98 7.22 -1.63
C ARG A 9 4.62 7.29 -0.14
N LEU A 10 4.20 6.16 0.43
CA LEU A 10 3.92 6.08 1.87
C LEU A 10 5.17 6.42 2.72
N LEU A 11 6.37 6.28 2.15
CA LEU A 11 7.65 6.56 2.81
C LEU A 11 8.14 8.03 2.70
N HIS A 12 7.53 8.87 1.86
CA HIS A 12 7.99 10.26 1.68
C HIS A 12 7.06 11.32 2.29
N SER A 13 5.78 10.98 2.54
CA SER A 13 4.76 11.94 3.02
C SER A 13 4.43 11.81 4.53
N THR A 14 4.85 10.73 5.19
CA THR A 14 4.61 10.50 6.64
C THR A 14 5.75 11.01 7.54
N GLY A 15 6.64 11.84 6.99
CA GLY A 15 7.93 12.21 7.59
C GLY A 15 7.89 12.92 8.95
N GLN A 16 6.74 13.39 9.42
CA GLN A 16 6.68 14.22 10.64
C GLN A 16 6.14 13.51 11.89
N HIS A 17 5.38 12.41 11.78
CA HIS A 17 5.02 11.59 12.96
C HIS A 17 5.89 10.33 13.13
N HIS A 18 6.79 10.06 12.19
CA HIS A 18 7.72 8.91 12.26
C HIS A 18 8.82 9.05 13.33
N LYS A 19 8.96 10.23 13.97
CA LYS A 19 9.98 10.51 15.00
C LYS A 19 9.45 10.57 16.43
N GLY A 20 8.16 10.33 16.66
CA GLY A 20 7.54 10.59 17.97
C GLY A 20 6.48 9.58 18.38
N VAL A 21 6.86 8.74 19.34
CA VAL A 21 6.02 8.23 20.43
C VAL A 21 4.96 7.15 20.06
N HIS A 22 5.29 5.90 20.42
CA HIS A 22 4.49 4.64 20.40
C HIS A 22 4.66 3.71 19.19
N HIS A 23 5.19 2.50 19.46
CA HIS A 23 5.46 1.44 18.50
C HIS A 23 4.22 0.53 18.24
N ASN A 24 3.00 1.01 18.52
CA ASN A 24 1.77 0.18 18.59
C ASN A 24 0.91 0.18 17.30
N GLY A 25 1.47 0.51 16.13
CA GLY A 25 0.73 0.54 14.86
C GLY A 25 1.08 -0.62 13.93
N ALA A 26 0.09 -1.13 13.18
CA ALA A 26 0.29 -2.03 12.05
C ALA A 26 -0.03 -1.31 10.72
N PHE A 27 0.63 -1.72 9.65
CA PHE A 27 0.46 -1.15 8.31
C PHE A 27 -0.41 -2.06 7.45
N LEU A 28 -1.49 -1.52 6.87
CA LEU A 28 -2.33 -2.22 5.90
C LEU A 28 -2.04 -1.68 4.50
N GLN A 29 -1.67 -2.56 3.58
CA GLN A 29 -1.48 -2.25 2.17
C GLN A 29 -2.57 -2.94 1.33
N LEU A 30 -3.26 -2.18 0.49
CA LEU A 30 -4.32 -2.66 -0.40
C LEU A 30 -3.97 -2.45 -1.89
N PRO A 31 -2.87 -3.06 -2.41
CA PRO A 31 -2.52 -2.88 -3.82
C PRO A 31 -3.54 -3.56 -4.73
N GLY A 32 -4.04 -2.85 -5.74
CA GLY A 32 -4.89 -3.42 -6.77
C GLY A 32 -4.12 -3.91 -8.00
N THR A 33 -4.78 -4.70 -8.85
CA THR A 33 -4.28 -4.99 -10.20
C THR A 33 -4.13 -3.70 -10.99
N VAL A 34 -3.05 -3.62 -11.78
CA VAL A 34 -2.79 -2.52 -12.70
C VAL A 34 -3.15 -3.01 -14.10
N ASP A 35 -4.34 -2.67 -14.57
CA ASP A 35 -4.85 -3.13 -15.87
C ASP A 35 -4.36 -2.27 -17.04
N ILE A 36 -4.01 -1.01 -16.78
CA ILE A 36 -3.57 -0.05 -17.79
C ILE A 36 -2.12 0.34 -17.54
N ASP A 37 -1.26 -0.07 -18.47
CA ASP A 37 0.15 0.30 -18.49
C ASP A 37 0.39 1.34 -19.60
N ILE A 38 0.58 2.60 -19.18
CA ILE A 38 0.73 3.72 -20.10
C ILE A 38 2.23 3.93 -20.33
N PRO A 39 2.73 3.86 -21.57
CA PRO A 39 4.14 4.09 -21.86
C PRO A 39 4.55 5.51 -21.47
N VAL A 40 5.80 5.65 -21.01
CA VAL A 40 6.36 6.97 -20.69
C VAL A 40 6.84 7.63 -22.00
N PRO A 41 6.34 8.83 -22.34
CA PRO A 41 6.73 9.50 -23.58
C PRO A 41 8.25 9.66 -23.69
N GLY A 42 8.81 9.32 -24.85
CA GLY A 42 10.24 9.46 -25.12
C GLY A 42 11.13 8.36 -24.54
N THR A 43 10.55 7.24 -24.09
CA THR A 43 11.30 6.11 -23.54
C THR A 43 10.69 4.77 -23.99
N ASP A 44 11.51 3.71 -24.00
CA ASP A 44 11.07 2.35 -24.35
C ASP A 44 10.51 1.57 -23.14
N PHE A 45 10.13 2.25 -22.05
CA PHE A 45 9.65 1.59 -20.83
C PHE A 45 8.25 2.05 -20.40
N THR A 46 7.57 1.17 -19.68
CA THR A 46 6.28 1.42 -19.04
C THR A 46 6.41 1.36 -17.51
N PRO A 47 5.62 2.11 -16.73
CA PRO A 47 5.72 2.16 -15.28
C PRO A 47 5.06 0.95 -14.58
N GLY A 48 4.34 0.10 -15.29
CA GLY A 48 3.61 -1.06 -14.78
C GLY A 48 4.47 -2.01 -13.94
N PRO A 49 5.64 -2.47 -14.42
CA PRO A 49 6.55 -3.29 -13.63
C PRO A 49 6.94 -2.65 -12.30
N LEU A 50 7.33 -1.37 -12.32
CA LEU A 50 7.71 -0.63 -11.10
C LEU A 50 6.53 -0.50 -10.13
N ARG A 51 5.35 -0.15 -10.64
CA ARG A 51 4.12 0.02 -9.86
C ARG A 51 3.64 -1.28 -9.23
N ARG A 52 3.89 -2.43 -9.87
CA ARG A 52 3.64 -3.76 -9.28
C ARG A 52 4.68 -4.15 -8.22
N ALA A 53 5.93 -3.75 -8.40
CA ALA A 53 7.03 -4.05 -7.47
C ALA A 53 7.01 -3.17 -6.21
N GLN A 54 6.56 -1.92 -6.30
CA GLN A 54 6.66 -0.95 -5.21
C GLN A 54 5.98 -1.39 -3.90
N PRO A 55 4.73 -1.91 -3.89
CA PRO A 55 4.09 -2.33 -2.64
C PRO A 55 4.88 -3.43 -1.90
N LEU A 56 5.53 -4.31 -2.66
CA LEU A 56 6.41 -5.34 -2.10
C LEU A 56 7.67 -4.72 -1.49
N ALA A 57 8.33 -3.79 -2.20
CA ALA A 57 9.50 -3.09 -1.70
C ALA A 57 9.19 -2.30 -0.41
N ASP A 58 8.07 -1.57 -0.38
CA ASP A 58 7.64 -0.81 0.80
C ASP A 58 7.40 -1.72 2.01
N ALA A 59 6.78 -2.88 1.81
CA ALA A 59 6.55 -3.84 2.87
C ALA A 59 7.84 -4.47 3.39
N GLN A 60 8.82 -4.72 2.52
CA GLN A 60 10.14 -5.21 2.93
C GLN A 60 10.85 -4.20 3.83
N VAL A 61 10.77 -2.91 3.50
CA VAL A 61 11.32 -1.83 4.34
C VAL A 61 10.61 -1.80 5.70
N LEU A 62 9.27 -1.86 5.72
CA LEU A 62 8.49 -1.89 6.97
C LEU A 62 8.86 -3.11 7.84
N ALA A 63 8.93 -4.29 7.24
CA ALA A 63 9.31 -5.52 7.93
C ALA A 63 10.75 -5.46 8.47
N ALA A 64 11.69 -4.91 7.71
CA ALA A 64 13.08 -4.70 8.14
C ALA A 64 13.19 -3.75 9.34
N HIS A 65 12.26 -2.81 9.49
CA HIS A 65 12.16 -1.93 10.66
C HIS A 65 11.30 -2.50 11.80
N GLY A 66 10.96 -3.80 11.75
CA GLY A 66 10.15 -4.45 12.78
C GLY A 66 8.71 -3.95 12.84
N ARG A 67 8.19 -3.36 11.76
CA ARG A 67 6.82 -2.86 11.68
C ARG A 67 5.89 -3.95 11.13
N PRO A 68 4.83 -4.36 11.87
CA PRO A 68 3.85 -5.31 11.35
C PRO A 68 3.18 -4.77 10.08
N VAL A 69 3.19 -5.55 9.00
CA VAL A 69 2.57 -5.19 7.72
C VAL A 69 1.67 -6.32 7.21
N LEU A 70 0.42 -5.99 6.90
CA LEU A 70 -0.54 -6.86 6.22
C LEU A 70 -0.77 -6.32 4.81
N ARG A 71 -0.66 -7.19 3.81
CA ARG A 71 -0.91 -6.83 2.41
C ARG A 71 -2.06 -7.67 1.86
N LEU A 72 -3.11 -7.01 1.40
CA LEU A 72 -4.25 -7.64 0.72
C LEU A 72 -4.27 -7.18 -0.74
N HIS A 73 -3.90 -8.09 -1.65
CA HIS A 73 -3.89 -7.77 -3.07
C HIS A 73 -5.29 -7.90 -3.67
N LEU A 74 -5.87 -6.79 -4.10
CA LEU A 74 -7.22 -6.74 -4.65
C LEU A 74 -7.17 -6.98 -6.17
N ARG A 75 -7.44 -8.23 -6.58
CA ARG A 75 -7.47 -8.59 -8.00
C ARG A 75 -8.54 -7.83 -8.77
N ASP A 76 -9.73 -7.75 -8.18
CA ASP A 76 -10.82 -6.85 -8.53
C ASP A 76 -10.94 -5.83 -7.39
N ARG A 77 -10.67 -4.55 -7.68
CA ARG A 77 -10.65 -3.49 -6.66
C ARG A 77 -12.05 -3.20 -6.11
N PRO A 78 -13.08 -2.93 -6.93
CA PRO A 78 -14.44 -2.75 -6.44
C PRO A 78 -14.95 -3.91 -5.60
N ALA A 79 -14.88 -5.14 -6.12
CA ALA A 79 -15.39 -6.31 -5.41
C ALA A 79 -14.58 -6.61 -4.14
N GLY A 80 -13.25 -6.45 -4.21
CA GLY A 80 -12.36 -6.66 -3.07
C GLY A 80 -12.58 -5.67 -1.93
N LEU A 81 -12.87 -4.39 -2.23
CA LEU A 81 -13.21 -3.39 -1.22
C LEU A 81 -14.54 -3.70 -0.54
N VAL A 82 -15.56 -4.10 -1.31
CA VAL A 82 -16.86 -4.53 -0.75
C VAL A 82 -16.67 -5.71 0.20
N ALA A 83 -15.96 -6.75 -0.23
CA ALA A 83 -15.68 -7.92 0.62
C ALA A 83 -14.93 -7.55 1.91
N LEU A 84 -13.94 -6.64 1.81
CA LEU A 84 -13.20 -6.16 2.97
C LEU A 84 -14.09 -5.39 3.95
N MET A 85 -14.99 -4.54 3.45
CA MET A 85 -15.93 -3.81 4.29
C MET A 85 -16.87 -4.75 5.05
N HIS A 86 -17.44 -5.75 4.36
CA HIS A 86 -18.27 -6.77 5.01
C HIS A 86 -17.51 -7.52 6.10
N ALA A 87 -16.29 -7.99 5.82
CA ALA A 87 -15.48 -8.70 6.81
C ALA A 87 -15.16 -7.85 8.06
N VAL A 88 -14.93 -6.54 7.88
CA VAL A 88 -14.71 -5.62 9.00
C VAL A 88 -15.99 -5.40 9.82
N GLN A 89 -17.16 -5.37 9.17
CA GLN A 89 -18.45 -5.22 9.85
C GLN A 89 -18.83 -6.46 10.67
N GLU A 90 -18.44 -7.66 10.25
CA GLU A 90 -18.69 -8.92 10.98
C GLU A 90 -17.78 -9.10 12.21
N LEU A 91 -16.69 -8.34 12.29
CA LEU A 91 -15.73 -8.38 13.42
C LEU A 91 -16.12 -7.47 14.59
N GLY A 92 -17.14 -6.62 14.43
CA GLY A 92 -17.65 -5.70 15.46
C GLY A 92 -18.94 -6.20 16.09
#